data_AF-A0A7H4P6K0-F1
#
_entry.id   AF-A0A7H4P6K0-F1
#
_cell.length_a   1.000
_cell.length_b   1.000
_cell.length_c   1.000
_cell.angle_alpha   90.00
_cell.angle_beta   90.00
_cell.angle_gamma   90.00
#
_symmetry.space_group_name_H-M   'P 1'
#
loop_
_entity.id
_entity.type
_entity.pdbx_description
1 polymer ?
#
loop_
_entity_poly.entity_id
_entity_poly.type
_entity_poly.pdbx_seq_one_letter_code
_entity_poly.pdbx_strand_id
1 'polypeptide(L)'
;MKKTLLTLALLPASLTAAASSPLTPAQEARVQELVQETLIGHPEILIAAAEKLDRQNAQAGRESLKQVLSQDGEFIFHDPNSPRIGAQKSEADAGRLYRS
;
A
#
# COMPACT_ATOMS: atom_id res chain seq x y z
N MET A 1 -4.99 -11.56 -78.43
CA MET A 1 -3.75 -10.90 -78.00
C MET A 1 -3.51 -11.24 -76.55
N LYS A 2 -2.32 -11.77 -76.26
CA LYS A 2 -1.80 -12.09 -74.92
C LYS A 2 -1.67 -10.79 -74.12
N LYS A 3 -1.91 -10.84 -72.79
CA LYS A 3 -0.98 -10.38 -71.75
C LYS A 3 -1.63 -10.34 -70.36
N THR A 4 -1.13 -11.25 -69.51
CA THR A 4 -0.72 -11.05 -68.11
C THR A 4 -1.79 -10.54 -67.13
N LEU A 5 -2.34 -11.40 -66.27
CA LEU A 5 -1.75 -11.76 -64.96
C LEU A 5 -1.07 -10.56 -64.28
N LEU A 6 -1.79 -9.92 -63.36
CA LEU A 6 -1.18 -9.18 -62.26
C LEU A 6 -1.91 -9.55 -60.96
N THR A 7 -1.54 -10.71 -60.45
CA THR A 7 -1.76 -11.15 -59.08
C THR A 7 -1.11 -10.10 -58.17
N LEU A 8 -1.92 -9.22 -57.57
CA LEU A 8 -1.44 -8.26 -56.60
C LEU A 8 -1.05 -9.05 -55.35
N ALA A 9 0.25 -9.23 -55.17
CA ALA A 9 0.85 -9.86 -54.01
C ALA A 9 0.36 -9.15 -52.75
N LEU A 10 -0.53 -9.81 -52.01
CA LEU A 10 -0.85 -9.49 -50.64
C LEU A 10 0.43 -9.73 -49.83
N LEU A 11 1.25 -8.69 -49.68
CA LEU A 11 2.36 -8.71 -48.73
C LEU A 11 1.75 -8.95 -47.34
N PRO A 12 2.05 -10.05 -46.64
CA PRO A 12 1.87 -10.05 -45.20
C PRO A 12 2.94 -9.08 -44.70
N ALA A 13 2.56 -7.83 -44.47
CA ALA A 13 3.36 -6.94 -43.64
C ALA A 13 3.39 -7.62 -42.26
N SER A 14 4.43 -8.42 -42.05
CA SER A 14 4.79 -8.98 -40.76
C SER A 14 4.82 -7.83 -39.79
N LEU A 15 3.76 -7.73 -38.98
CA LEU A 15 3.63 -6.78 -37.91
C LEU A 15 4.68 -7.18 -36.88
N THR A 16 5.91 -6.72 -37.08
CA THR A 16 6.93 -6.76 -36.06
C THR A 16 6.38 -5.89 -34.93
N ALA A 17 5.89 -6.54 -33.88
CA ALA A 17 5.58 -5.91 -32.61
C ALA A 17 6.89 -5.39 -32.02
N ALA A 18 7.37 -4.27 -32.56
CA ALA A 18 8.32 -3.43 -31.86
C ALA A 18 7.65 -3.07 -30.54
N ALA A 19 8.31 -3.34 -29.42
CA ALA A 19 7.88 -2.86 -28.12
C ALA A 19 7.96 -1.32 -28.13
N SER A 20 6.93 -0.68 -28.69
CA SER A 20 6.76 0.75 -28.57
C SER A 20 6.46 1.03 -27.11
N SER A 21 7.12 2.05 -26.55
CA SER A 21 6.71 2.59 -25.26
C SER A 21 5.18 2.79 -25.26
N PRO A 22 4.46 2.39 -24.19
CA PRO A 22 3.01 2.49 -24.14
C PRO A 22 2.51 3.93 -24.33
N LEU A 23 3.38 4.92 -24.11
CA LEU A 23 3.15 6.34 -24.38
C LEU A 23 4.27 6.91 -25.25
N THR A 24 3.90 7.82 -26.14
CA THR A 24 4.86 8.70 -26.83
C THR A 24 5.44 9.73 -25.87
N PRO A 25 6.64 10.29 -26.13
CA PRO A 25 7.24 11.30 -25.26
C PRO A 25 6.34 12.52 -25.01
N ALA A 26 5.58 12.94 -26.03
CA ALA A 26 4.63 14.05 -25.90
C ALA A 26 3.45 13.71 -24.97
N GLN A 27 2.97 12.45 -25.01
CA GLN A 27 1.91 11.99 -24.11
C GLN A 27 2.39 11.92 -22.66
N GLU A 28 3.63 11.48 -22.44
CA GLU A 28 4.20 11.40 -21.09
C GLU A 28 4.42 12.79 -20.47
N ALA A 29 4.90 13.76 -21.24
CA ALA A 29 4.98 15.15 -20.80
C ALA A 29 3.60 15.70 -20.40
N ARG A 30 2.56 15.40 -21.19
CA ARG A 30 1.19 15.81 -20.86
C ARG A 30 0.66 15.15 -19.59
N VAL A 31 0.98 13.87 -19.36
CA VAL A 31 0.60 13.18 -18.11
C VAL A 31 1.29 13.83 -16.91
N GLN A 32 2.57 14.19 -17.01
CA GLN A 32 3.29 14.86 -15.93
C GLN A 32 2.67 16.22 -15.57
N GLU A 33 2.34 17.03 -16.58
CA GLU A 33 1.60 18.30 -16.39
C GLU A 33 0.27 18.06 -15.70
N LEU A 34 -0.53 17.11 -16.19
CA LEU A 34 -1.84 16.79 -15.62
C LEU A 34 -1.74 16.33 -14.16
N VAL A 35 -0.73 15.51 -13.82
CA VAL A 35 -0.49 15.10 -12.44
C VAL A 35 -0.16 16.32 -11.58
N GLN A 36 0.72 17.21 -12.04
CA GLN A 36 1.07 18.42 -11.30
C GLN A 36 -0.14 19.34 -11.10
N GLU A 37 -0.89 19.61 -12.17
CA GLU A 37 -2.14 20.39 -12.13
C GLU A 37 -3.15 19.79 -11.16
N THR A 38 -3.31 18.46 -11.20
CA THR A 38 -4.24 17.74 -10.32
C THR A 38 -3.81 17.83 -8.86
N LEU A 39 -2.53 17.62 -8.56
CA LEU A 39 -2.04 17.68 -7.17
C LEU A 39 -2.12 19.09 -6.58
N ILE A 40 -1.96 20.14 -7.41
CA ILE A 40 -2.10 21.53 -6.98
C ILE A 40 -3.58 21.91 -6.83
N GLY A 41 -4.44 21.51 -7.78
CA GLY A 41 -5.87 21.81 -7.78
C GLY A 41 -6.67 21.00 -6.74
N HIS A 42 -6.16 19.83 -6.36
CA HIS A 42 -6.79 18.88 -5.44
C HIS A 42 -5.84 18.44 -4.32
N PRO A 43 -5.43 19.35 -3.42
CA PRO A 43 -4.50 19.02 -2.33
C PRO A 43 -5.04 17.94 -1.38
N GLU A 44 -6.35 17.70 -1.34
CA GLU A 44 -6.98 16.60 -0.59
C GLU A 44 -6.44 15.22 -0.96
N ILE A 45 -5.93 15.04 -2.19
CA ILE A 45 -5.31 13.79 -2.63
C ILE A 45 -4.05 13.51 -1.81
N LEU A 46 -3.24 14.55 -1.53
CA LEU A 46 -2.01 14.43 -0.75
C LEU A 46 -2.33 14.12 0.73
N ILE A 47 -3.37 14.75 1.27
CA ILE A 47 -3.86 14.46 2.63
C ILE A 47 -4.31 13.00 2.73
N ALA A 48 -5.15 12.54 1.81
CA ALA A 48 -5.64 11.16 1.79
C ALA A 48 -4.49 10.15 1.62
N ALA A 49 -3.48 10.47 0.82
CA ALA A 49 -2.28 9.65 0.66
C ALA A 49 -1.46 9.56 1.96
N ALA A 50 -1.24 10.69 2.65
CA ALA A 50 -0.54 10.73 3.93
C ALA A 50 -1.28 9.91 4.99
N GLU A 51 -2.59 10.10 5.14
CA GLU A 51 -3.39 9.33 6.08
C GLU A 51 -3.35 7.81 5.79
N LYS A 52 -3.35 7.43 4.51
CA LYS A 52 -3.23 6.03 4.11
C LYS A 52 -1.87 5.47 4.52
N LEU A 53 -0.80 6.22 4.31
CA LEU A 53 0.55 5.83 4.71
C LEU A 53 0.66 5.67 6.23
N ASP A 54 0.12 6.61 7.00
CA ASP A 54 0.10 6.54 8.47
C ASP A 54 -0.66 5.30 8.96
N ARG A 55 -1.81 5.00 8.36
CA ARG A 55 -2.56 3.77 8.68
C ARG A 55 -1.76 2.51 8.39
N GLN A 56 -1.04 2.47 7.27
CA GLN A 56 -0.19 1.32 6.92
C GLN A 56 0.97 1.16 7.90
N ASN A 57 1.63 2.25 8.28
CA ASN A 57 2.71 2.23 9.26
C ASN A 57 2.20 1.79 10.64
N ALA A 58 1.04 2.27 11.07
CA ALA A 58 0.42 1.83 12.32
C ALA A 58 0.06 0.34 12.31
N GLN A 59 -0.40 -0.20 11.17
CA GLN A 59 -0.66 -1.63 11.01
C GLN A 59 0.62 -2.45 11.08
N ALA A 60 1.65 -2.07 10.33
CA ALA A 60 2.95 -2.75 10.36
C ALA A 60 3.58 -2.73 11.77
N GLY A 61 3.47 -1.61 12.49
CA GLY A 61 3.91 -1.51 13.88
C GLY A 61 3.15 -2.44 14.81
N ARG A 62 1.81 -2.55 14.67
CA ARG A 62 0.99 -3.49 15.45
C ARG A 62 1.33 -4.95 15.16
N GLU A 63 1.60 -5.28 13.90
CA GLU A 63 2.00 -6.64 13.50
C GLU A 63 3.36 -7.01 14.09
N SER A 64 4.33 -6.11 14.05
CA SER A 64 5.64 -6.28 14.69
C SER A 64 5.50 -6.46 16.20
N LEU A 65 4.70 -5.63 16.88
CA LEU A 65 4.44 -5.78 18.31
C LEU A 65 3.75 -7.11 18.63
N LYS A 66 2.75 -7.50 17.84
CA LYS A 66 2.07 -8.79 17.99
C LYS A 66 3.04 -9.95 17.85
N GLN A 67 3.98 -9.87 16.90
CA GLN A 67 5.00 -10.89 16.69
C GLN A 67 5.96 -10.98 17.89
N VAL A 68 6.40 -9.86 18.46
CA VAL A 68 7.24 -9.86 19.67
C VAL A 68 6.45 -10.45 20.86
N LEU A 69 5.21 -9.99 21.09
CA LEU A 69 4.38 -10.51 22.17
C LEU A 69 4.04 -12.01 22.01
N SER A 70 3.96 -12.51 20.78
CA SER A 70 3.71 -13.94 20.54
C SER A 70 4.95 -14.81 20.80
N GLN A 71 6.15 -14.27 20.60
CA GLN A 71 7.41 -14.99 20.82
C GLN A 71 7.86 -14.91 22.27
N ASP A 72 7.79 -13.72 22.86
CA ASP A 72 8.40 -13.41 24.16
C ASP A 72 7.38 -13.07 25.25
N GLY A 73 6.08 -13.18 24.97
CA GLY A 73 5.01 -12.77 25.88
C GLY A 73 5.09 -13.38 27.28
N GLU A 74 5.41 -14.67 27.39
CA GLU A 74 5.58 -15.33 28.69
C GLU A 74 6.77 -14.77 29.48
N PHE A 75 7.88 -14.45 28.82
CA PHE A 75 9.00 -13.80 29.48
C PHE A 75 8.65 -12.36 29.89
N ILE A 76 8.02 -11.60 28.99
CA ILE A 76 7.64 -10.20 29.23
C ILE A 76 6.62 -10.07 30.36
N PHE A 77 5.63 -10.97 30.46
CA PHE A 77 4.53 -10.86 31.42
C PHE A 77 4.62 -11.81 32.62
N HIS A 78 5.35 -12.92 32.54
CA HIS A 78 5.38 -13.94 33.59
C HIS A 78 6.77 -14.20 34.19
N ASP A 79 7.81 -13.45 33.85
CA ASP A 79 9.11 -13.57 34.53
C ASP A 79 8.98 -13.27 36.05
N PRO A 80 9.30 -14.24 36.94
CA PRO A 80 9.26 -14.06 38.38
C PRO A 80 10.35 -13.13 38.92
N ASN A 81 11.40 -12.87 38.15
CA ASN A 81 12.51 -11.98 38.54
C ASN A 81 12.30 -10.53 38.08
N SER A 82 11.23 -10.26 37.32
CA SER A 82 10.91 -8.92 36.85
C SER A 82 10.17 -8.12 37.94
N PRO A 83 10.68 -6.96 38.38
CA PRO A 83 10.00 -6.12 39.36
C PRO A 83 8.64 -5.64 38.84
N ARG A 84 7.56 -5.93 39.57
CA ARG A 84 6.20 -5.47 39.24
C ARG A 84 5.71 -4.49 40.30
N ILE A 85 5.21 -3.34 39.86
CA ILE A 85 4.57 -2.35 40.74
C ILE A 85 3.05 -2.49 40.57
N GLY A 86 2.37 -3.02 41.60
CA GLY A 86 0.90 -3.22 41.61
C GLY A 86 0.49 -4.59 42.18
N ALA A 87 -0.82 -4.79 42.38
CA ALA A 87 -1.36 -6.07 42.88
C ALA A 87 -1.24 -7.19 41.84
N GLN A 88 -0.82 -8.38 42.28
CA GLN A 88 -0.60 -9.56 41.43
C GLN A 88 -1.88 -10.04 40.70
N LYS A 89 -3.05 -9.65 41.23
CA LYS A 89 -4.37 -9.77 40.60
C LYS A 89 -5.09 -8.43 40.81
N SER A 90 -5.13 -7.58 39.80
CA SER A 90 -6.02 -6.42 39.79
C SER A 90 -7.42 -6.91 39.44
N GLU A 91 -8.09 -7.52 40.41
CA GLU A 91 -9.50 -7.86 40.28
C GLU A 91 -10.31 -6.56 40.31
N ALA A 92 -11.24 -6.45 39.38
CA ALA A 92 -12.12 -5.31 39.15
C ALA A 92 -13.09 -5.06 40.34
N ASP A 93 -12.58 -4.66 41.50
CA ASP A 93 -13.39 -4.38 42.70
C ASP A 93 -13.44 -2.88 43.08
N ALA A 94 -12.96 -1.99 42.21
CA ALA A 94 -13.17 -0.56 42.39
C ALA A 94 -14.62 -0.11 42.09
N GLY A 95 -15.45 -0.98 41.49
CA GLY A 95 -16.83 -0.68 41.09
C GLY A 95 -17.90 -0.98 42.15
N ARG A 96 -17.57 -1.61 43.28
CA ARG A 96 -18.56 -2.06 44.27
C ARG A 96 -18.73 -1.12 45.48
N LEU A 97 -17.83 -0.16 45.67
CA LEU A 97 -17.81 0.70 46.88
C LEU A 97 -18.58 2.02 46.76
N TYR A 98 -19.29 2.28 45.66
CA TYR A 98 -20.08 3.52 45.45
C TYR A 98 -21.59 3.27 45.24
N ARG A 99 -22.12 2.16 45.76
CA ARG A 99 -23.56 1.90 45.74
C ARG A 99 -24.03 1.39 47.12
N SER A 100 -24.18 2.32 48.06
CA SER A 100 -25.01 2.16 49.26
C SER A 100 -25.73 3.47 49.53
#